data_AF-A0A9W8L7N0-F1
#
_entry.id   AF-A0A9W8L7N0-F1
#
_cell.length_a   1.000
_cell.length_b   1.000
_cell.length_c   1.000
_cell.angle_alpha   90.00
_cell.angle_beta   90.00
_cell.angle_gamma   90.00
#
_symmetry.space_group_name_H-M   'P 1'
#
loop_
_entity.id
_entity.type
_entity.pdbx_description
1 polymer ?
#
loop_
_entity_poly.entity_id
_entity_poly.type
_entity_poly.pdbx_seq_one_letter_code
_entity_poly.pdbx_strand_id
1 'polypeptide(L)'
;VMSEQSVAFLPGLLTLFAMGLLQGDGDLIAATYSELLKARDGDLHHDVVRLESLLALLREDRASGRRALAKALHRSPSDASLWLLLAKFEALGGDERKADASAAAQAALQLFRQAARGHFSWSSAPSHAHLNSATLNVIVSASMIDSRALNCSGDTAADNSQRIASKAAARRAVIYQPWIQETWSCLQEAEAASLTS
;
A
#
# COMPACT_ATOMS: atom_id res chain seq x y z
N VAL A 1 26.12 12.60 17.79
CA VAL A 1 25.03 13.25 18.57
C VAL A 1 24.27 14.25 17.68
N MET A 2 23.82 13.83 16.49
CA MET A 2 23.05 14.67 15.55
C MET A 2 21.70 14.01 15.19
N SER A 3 21.06 13.32 16.13
CA SER A 3 20.01 12.35 15.78
C SER A 3 18.57 12.74 16.12
N GLU A 4 18.31 13.80 16.90
CA GLU A 4 16.92 14.14 17.27
C GLU A 4 16.28 15.26 16.43
N GLN A 5 17.06 16.24 15.95
CA GLN A 5 16.50 17.34 15.14
C GLN A 5 16.15 16.92 13.70
N SER A 6 16.77 15.86 13.18
CA SER A 6 16.53 15.34 11.81
C SER A 6 15.13 14.74 11.67
N VAL A 7 14.60 14.07 12.71
CA VAL A 7 13.35 13.31 12.60
C VAL A 7 12.12 14.21 12.52
N ALA A 8 12.17 15.38 13.17
CA ALA A 8 11.05 16.33 13.20
C ALA A 8 10.78 17.02 11.84
N PHE A 9 11.78 17.06 10.94
CA PHE A 9 11.66 17.75 9.65
C PHE A 9 11.09 16.87 8.52
N LEU A 10 11.00 15.56 8.76
CA LEU A 10 10.64 14.57 7.74
C LEU A 10 9.20 14.69 7.21
N PRO A 11 8.17 14.84 8.06
CA PRO A 11 6.81 15.06 7.55
C PRO A 11 6.73 16.32 6.68
N GLY A 12 7.52 17.35 7.00
CA GLY A 12 7.65 18.56 6.20
C GLY A 12 8.26 18.28 4.82
N LEU A 13 9.35 17.52 4.76
CA LEU A 13 9.97 17.10 3.49
C LEU A 13 9.05 16.25 2.62
N LEU A 14 8.34 15.28 3.21
CA LEU A 14 7.35 14.46 2.50
C LEU A 14 6.21 15.33 1.95
N THR A 15 5.75 16.31 2.73
CA THR A 15 4.70 17.26 2.31
C THR A 15 5.18 18.15 1.17
N LEU A 16 6.41 18.68 1.25
CA LEU A 16 7.00 19.50 0.19
C LEU A 16 7.22 18.70 -1.10
N PHE A 17 7.65 17.44 -1.00
CA PHE A 17 7.77 16.57 -2.16
C PHE A 17 6.41 16.32 -2.80
N ALA A 18 5.38 16.01 -2.00
CA ALA A 18 4.02 15.81 -2.50
C ALA A 18 3.44 17.08 -3.15
N MET A 19 3.71 18.25 -2.57
CA MET A 19 3.37 19.55 -3.15
C MET A 19 4.07 19.78 -4.49
N GLY A 20 5.37 19.46 -4.58
CA GLY A 20 6.12 19.51 -5.84
C GLY A 20 5.51 18.60 -6.90
N LEU A 21 5.11 17.37 -6.55
CA LEU A 21 4.41 16.48 -7.47
C LEU A 21 3.08 17.07 -7.96
N LEU A 22 2.30 17.68 -7.07
CA LEU A 22 1.00 18.26 -7.39
C LEU A 22 1.13 19.49 -8.31
N GLN A 23 2.18 20.29 -8.11
CA GLN A 23 2.45 21.50 -8.88
C GLN A 23 3.23 21.25 -10.17
N GLY A 24 3.82 20.05 -10.33
CA GLY A 24 4.75 19.75 -11.43
C GLY A 24 6.09 20.47 -11.31
N ASP A 25 6.46 20.93 -10.12
CA ASP A 25 7.71 21.66 -9.87
C ASP A 25 8.88 20.67 -9.73
N GLY A 26 9.58 20.45 -10.85
CA GLY A 26 10.72 19.55 -10.93
C GLY A 26 11.88 19.93 -10.01
N ASP A 27 12.09 21.22 -9.75
CA ASP A 27 13.19 21.72 -8.92
C ASP A 27 12.88 21.48 -7.44
N LEU A 28 11.64 21.75 -7.01
CA LEU A 28 11.18 21.43 -5.67
C LEU A 28 11.25 19.93 -5.40
N ILE A 29 10.81 19.10 -6.36
CA ILE A 29 10.91 17.64 -6.28
C ILE A 29 12.37 17.22 -6.14
N ALA A 30 13.28 17.74 -6.97
CA ALA A 30 14.69 17.37 -6.94
C ALA A 30 15.37 17.78 -5.62
N ALA A 31 15.11 19.01 -5.14
CA ALA A 31 15.65 19.51 -3.89
C ALA A 31 15.18 18.68 -2.70
N THR A 32 13.86 18.48 -2.58
CA THR A 32 13.27 17.69 -1.48
C THR A 32 13.69 16.23 -1.51
N TYR A 33 13.79 15.64 -2.71
CA TYR A 33 14.28 14.27 -2.88
C TYR A 33 15.72 14.10 -2.43
N SER A 34 16.60 15.05 -2.75
CA SER A 34 18.01 15.00 -2.34
C SER A 34 18.17 15.02 -0.82
N GLU A 35 17.30 15.77 -0.12
CA GLU A 35 17.27 15.79 1.35
C GLU A 35 16.66 14.51 1.93
N LEU A 36 15.61 13.97 1.32
CA LEU A 36 15.03 12.68 1.71
C LEU A 36 16.03 11.52 1.58
N LEU A 37 16.87 11.52 0.53
CA LEU A 37 17.91 10.52 0.35
C LEU A 37 19.00 10.59 1.43
N LYS A 38 19.32 11.79 1.93
CA LYS A 38 20.26 11.96 3.05
C LYS A 38 19.69 11.43 4.36
N ALA A 39 18.37 11.48 4.52
CA ALA A 39 17.66 10.97 5.70
C ALA A 39 17.21 9.51 5.58
N ARG A 40 17.62 8.80 4.50
CA ARG A 40 17.18 7.44 4.16
C ARG A 40 17.60 6.35 5.15
N ASP A 41 18.54 6.64 6.04
CA ASP A 41 19.02 5.71 7.04
C ASP A 41 18.05 5.63 8.22
N GLY A 42 16.96 4.84 8.08
CA GLY A 42 16.00 4.59 9.16
C GLY A 42 14.64 4.02 8.70
N ASP A 43 13.62 4.14 9.56
CA ASP A 43 12.23 3.67 9.38
C ASP A 43 11.50 4.26 8.16
N LEU A 44 12.11 5.22 7.46
CA LEU A 44 11.51 5.98 6.36
C LEU A 44 11.67 5.31 5.00
N HIS A 45 12.32 4.15 4.96
CA HIS A 45 12.55 3.43 3.72
C HIS A 45 11.27 3.21 2.91
N HIS A 46 10.16 2.92 3.59
CA HIS A 46 8.86 2.69 2.96
C HIS A 46 8.30 3.95 2.29
N ASP A 47 8.33 5.10 2.97
CA ASP A 47 7.79 6.35 2.46
C ASP A 47 8.61 6.88 1.28
N VAL A 48 9.94 6.75 1.33
CA VAL A 48 10.82 7.12 0.22
C VAL A 48 10.54 6.26 -1.01
N VAL A 49 10.41 4.94 -0.84
CA VAL A 49 10.10 4.03 -1.97
C VAL A 49 8.71 4.33 -2.55
N ARG A 50 7.73 4.66 -1.70
CA ARG A 50 6.41 5.11 -2.16
C ARG A 50 6.52 6.35 -3.02
N LEU A 51 7.22 7.39 -2.57
CA LEU A 51 7.42 8.62 -3.33
C LEU A 51 8.20 8.40 -4.63
N GLU A 52 9.25 7.57 -4.61
CA GLU A 52 9.99 7.18 -5.82
C GLU A 52 9.06 6.50 -6.85
N SER A 53 8.21 5.59 -6.40
CA SER A 53 7.26 4.89 -7.27
C SER A 53 6.21 5.84 -7.88
N LEU A 54 5.74 6.83 -7.12
CA LEU A 54 4.79 7.84 -7.61
C LEU A 54 5.44 8.80 -8.60
N LEU A 55 6.66 9.26 -8.31
CA LEU A 55 7.43 10.11 -9.22
C LEU A 55 7.72 9.37 -10.54
N ALA A 56 8.05 8.08 -10.47
CA ALA A 56 8.24 7.24 -11.64
C ALA A 56 6.96 7.11 -12.49
N LEU A 57 5.79 7.00 -11.85
CA LEU A 57 4.50 7.02 -12.57
C LEU A 57 4.25 8.36 -13.26
N LEU A 58 4.51 9.48 -12.58
CA LEU A 58 4.32 10.82 -13.15
C LEU A 58 5.26 11.12 -14.32
N ARG A 59 6.47 10.55 -14.30
CA ARG A 59 7.44 10.66 -15.40
C ARG A 59 7.24 9.65 -16.52
N GLU A 60 6.21 8.82 -16.41
CA GLU A 60 5.95 7.67 -17.29
C GLU A 60 7.09 6.62 -17.31
N ASP A 61 8.08 6.73 -16.42
CA ASP A 61 9.20 5.80 -16.28
C ASP A 61 8.87 4.66 -15.31
N ARG A 62 7.94 3.81 -15.74
CA ARG A 62 7.49 2.66 -14.94
C ARG A 62 8.60 1.66 -14.65
N ALA A 63 9.60 1.56 -15.52
CA ALA A 63 10.72 0.64 -15.34
C ALA A 63 11.54 1.01 -14.10
N SER A 64 11.82 2.31 -13.91
CA SER A 64 12.54 2.78 -12.73
C SER A 64 11.73 2.59 -11.44
N GLY A 65 10.43 2.89 -11.47
CA GLY A 65 9.54 2.66 -10.31
C GLY A 65 9.49 1.20 -9.88
N ARG A 66 9.35 0.26 -10.83
CA ARG A 66 9.36 -1.18 -10.53
C ARG A 66 10.71 -1.64 -9.98
N ARG A 67 11.83 -1.14 -10.52
CA ARG A 67 13.17 -1.47 -10.00
C ARG A 67 13.36 -0.96 -8.57
N ALA A 68 12.87 0.23 -8.23
CA ALA A 68 12.92 0.76 -6.87
C ALA A 68 12.13 -0.12 -5.89
N LEU A 69 10.90 -0.49 -6.27
CA LEU A 69 10.06 -1.40 -5.48
C LEU A 69 10.67 -2.79 -5.34
N ALA A 70 11.22 -3.36 -6.42
CA ALA A 70 11.89 -4.66 -6.37
C ALA A 70 13.10 -4.64 -5.44
N LYS A 71 13.91 -3.56 -5.48
CA LYS A 71 15.05 -3.40 -4.55
C LYS A 71 14.59 -3.32 -3.09
N ALA A 72 13.51 -2.59 -2.81
CA ALA A 72 12.93 -2.50 -1.47
C ALA A 72 12.41 -3.87 -0.99
N LEU A 73 11.70 -4.59 -1.85
CA LEU A 73 11.20 -5.94 -1.57
C LEU A 73 12.31 -6.95 -1.36
N HIS A 74 13.41 -6.87 -2.12
CA HIS A 74 14.58 -7.72 -1.89
C HIS A 74 15.22 -7.48 -0.52
N ARG A 75 15.18 -6.24 -0.02
CA ARG A 75 15.68 -5.88 1.31
C ARG A 75 14.75 -6.36 2.43
N SER A 76 13.44 -6.25 2.22
CA SER A 76 12.42 -6.56 3.22
C SER A 76 11.27 -7.38 2.63
N PRO A 77 11.50 -8.67 2.29
CA PRO A 77 10.49 -9.49 1.59
C PRO A 77 9.27 -9.83 2.45
N SER A 78 9.39 -9.72 3.77
CA SER A 78 8.31 -10.00 4.73
C SER A 78 7.38 -8.80 4.98
N ASP A 79 7.66 -7.63 4.40
CA ASP A 79 6.83 -6.45 4.61
C ASP A 79 5.63 -6.44 3.65
N ALA A 80 4.45 -6.75 4.20
CA ALA A 80 3.20 -6.77 3.44
C ALA A 80 2.83 -5.39 2.84
N SER A 81 3.30 -4.28 3.43
CA SER A 81 3.02 -2.93 2.95
C SER A 81 3.73 -2.63 1.63
N LEU A 82 4.97 -3.13 1.47
CA LEU A 82 5.73 -3.02 0.22
C LEU A 82 5.09 -3.86 -0.90
N TRP A 83 4.59 -5.05 -0.58
CA TRP A 83 3.85 -5.88 -1.54
C TRP A 83 2.55 -5.21 -1.98
N LEU A 84 1.82 -4.57 -1.05
CA LEU A 84 0.65 -3.79 -1.38
C LEU A 84 1.00 -2.58 -2.27
N LEU A 85 2.10 -1.89 -1.96
CA LEU A 85 2.57 -0.75 -2.74
C LEU A 85 2.90 -1.18 -4.18
N LEU A 86 3.54 -2.35 -4.37
CA LEU A 86 3.77 -2.94 -5.69
C LEU A 86 2.45 -3.26 -6.39
N ALA A 87 1.49 -3.87 -5.69
CA ALA A 87 0.18 -4.16 -6.27
C ALA A 87 -0.54 -2.90 -6.75
N LYS A 88 -0.52 -1.82 -5.96
CA LYS A 88 -1.07 -0.51 -6.34
C LYS A 88 -0.35 0.08 -7.54
N PHE A 89 0.98 0.00 -7.57
CA PHE A 89 1.80 0.49 -8.67
C PHE A 89 1.48 -0.22 -9.99
N GLU A 90 1.40 -1.56 -9.98
CA GLU A 90 1.08 -2.34 -11.19
C GLU A 90 -0.39 -2.17 -11.61
N ALA A 91 -1.33 -1.96 -10.67
CA ALA A 91 -2.72 -1.64 -10.97
C ALA A 91 -2.88 -0.28 -11.70
N LEU A 92 -2.04 0.70 -11.38
CA LEU A 92 -1.94 1.97 -12.12
C LEU A 92 -1.27 1.81 -13.50
N GLY A 93 -0.69 0.64 -13.76
CA GLY A 93 -0.04 0.25 -15.01
C GLY A 93 -0.99 0.03 -16.20
N GLY A 94 -2.28 -0.17 -15.95
CA GLY A 94 -3.28 -0.52 -16.96
C GLY A 94 -3.52 -2.03 -17.08
N ASP A 95 -4.28 -2.43 -18.10
CA ASP A 95 -4.86 -3.77 -18.20
C ASP A 95 -3.84 -4.91 -18.38
N GLU A 96 -2.72 -4.64 -19.03
CA GLU A 96 -1.68 -5.65 -19.32
C GLU A 96 -1.00 -6.21 -18.07
N ARG A 97 -1.12 -5.53 -16.92
CA ARG A 97 -0.43 -5.89 -15.66
C ARG A 97 -1.35 -6.25 -14.51
N LYS A 98 -2.62 -6.53 -14.80
CA LYS A 98 -3.60 -7.00 -13.81
C LYS A 98 -3.16 -8.27 -13.10
N ALA A 99 -2.52 -9.21 -13.82
CA ALA A 99 -2.00 -10.45 -13.23
C ALA A 99 -0.86 -10.19 -12.23
N ASP A 100 0.10 -9.33 -12.57
CA ASP A 100 1.19 -8.91 -11.68
C ASP A 100 0.65 -8.21 -10.43
N ALA A 101 -0.36 -7.34 -10.60
CA ALA A 101 -1.01 -6.64 -9.49
C ALA A 101 -1.74 -7.60 -8.54
N SER A 102 -2.47 -8.59 -9.08
CA SER A 102 -3.12 -9.65 -8.28
C SER A 102 -2.11 -10.51 -7.53
N ALA A 103 -1.04 -10.96 -8.20
CA ALA A 103 0.00 -11.76 -7.57
C ALA A 103 0.65 -11.02 -6.39
N ALA A 104 0.97 -9.74 -6.57
CA ALA A 104 1.52 -8.90 -5.50
C ALA A 104 0.52 -8.68 -4.35
N ALA A 105 -0.77 -8.48 -4.67
CA ALA A 105 -1.83 -8.34 -3.67
C ALA A 105 -2.02 -9.63 -2.86
N GLN A 106 -1.98 -10.80 -3.50
CA GLN A 106 -2.06 -12.09 -2.84
C GLN A 106 -0.86 -12.35 -1.93
N ALA A 107 0.35 -11.99 -2.38
CA ALA A 107 1.55 -12.05 -1.54
C ALA A 107 1.41 -11.18 -0.29
N ALA A 108 0.92 -9.95 -0.42
CA ALA A 108 0.64 -9.07 0.72
C ALA A 108 -0.38 -9.71 1.70
N LEU A 109 -1.46 -10.28 1.18
CA LEU A 109 -2.48 -10.97 2.00
C LEU A 109 -1.94 -12.21 2.70
N GLN A 110 -1.10 -13.00 2.03
CA GLN A 110 -0.49 -14.19 2.62
C GLN A 110 0.48 -13.84 3.74
N LEU A 111 1.38 -12.89 3.51
CA LEU A 111 2.30 -12.40 4.54
C LEU A 111 1.55 -11.81 5.73
N PHE A 112 0.48 -11.06 5.47
CA PHE A 112 -0.39 -10.56 6.52
C PHE A 112 -1.04 -11.70 7.33
N ARG A 113 -1.62 -12.70 6.66
CA ARG A 113 -2.22 -13.87 7.32
C ARG A 113 -1.20 -14.65 8.14
N GLN A 114 0.04 -14.77 7.66
CA GLN A 114 1.13 -15.41 8.39
C GLN A 114 1.54 -14.59 9.62
N ALA A 115 1.71 -13.28 9.48
CA ALA A 115 1.99 -12.38 10.61
C ALA A 115 0.88 -12.43 11.67
N ALA A 116 -0.39 -12.44 11.25
CA ALA A 116 -1.55 -12.57 12.13
C ALA A 116 -1.64 -13.93 12.85
N ARG A 117 -1.08 -15.00 12.25
CA ARG A 117 -1.03 -16.35 12.85
C ARG A 117 0.19 -16.57 13.74
N GLY A 118 1.29 -15.86 13.50
CA GLY A 118 2.59 -16.09 14.16
C GLY A 118 2.78 -15.36 15.49
N HIS A 119 2.35 -14.10 15.61
CA HIS A 119 2.57 -13.30 16.83
C HIS A 119 1.60 -12.12 16.91
N PHE A 120 0.41 -12.31 17.50
CA PHE A 120 -0.37 -11.18 18.03
C PHE A 120 -1.12 -11.62 19.29
N SER A 121 -0.44 -11.53 20.44
CA SER A 121 -1.14 -11.25 21.68
C SER A 121 -1.75 -9.86 21.52
N TRP A 122 -3.08 -9.76 21.51
CA TRP A 122 -3.80 -8.49 21.38
C TRP A 122 -3.46 -7.51 22.53
N SER A 123 -2.79 -7.96 23.59
CA SER A 123 -2.36 -7.14 24.73
C SER A 123 -0.91 -6.64 24.67
N SER A 124 -0.09 -7.08 23.70
CA SER A 124 1.31 -6.63 23.53
C SER A 124 1.56 -5.88 22.22
N ALA A 125 0.51 -5.54 21.48
CA ALA A 125 0.62 -4.66 20.34
C ALA A 125 1.13 -3.28 20.83
N PRO A 126 2.22 -2.74 20.27
CA PRO A 126 2.73 -1.43 20.68
C PRO A 126 1.64 -0.38 20.48
N SER A 127 1.71 0.70 21.25
CA SER A 127 0.73 1.79 21.34
C SER A 127 0.56 2.55 20.01
N HIS A 128 -0.06 1.94 19.02
CA HIS A 128 -0.35 2.56 17.74
C HIS A 128 -1.66 1.99 17.18
N ALA A 129 -2.76 2.72 17.42
CA ALA A 129 -3.98 2.61 16.62
C ALA A 129 -3.71 2.73 15.09
N HIS A 130 -2.53 3.26 14.71
CA HIS A 130 -2.03 3.29 13.34
C HIS A 130 -1.81 1.90 12.71
N LEU A 131 -1.46 0.88 13.49
CA LEU A 131 -1.32 -0.49 12.98
C LEU A 131 -2.66 -1.08 12.56
N ASN A 132 -3.77 -0.77 13.25
CA ASN A 132 -5.10 -1.21 12.81
C ASN A 132 -5.50 -0.56 11.47
N SER A 133 -5.21 0.75 11.26
CA SER A 133 -5.38 1.40 9.94
C SER A 133 -4.62 0.70 8.84
N ALA A 134 -3.31 0.59 9.04
CA ALA A 134 -2.39 0.16 8.01
C ALA A 134 -2.73 -1.30 7.64
N THR A 135 -3.03 -2.10 8.66
CA THR A 135 -3.46 -3.49 8.53
C THR A 135 -4.78 -3.61 7.77
N LEU A 136 -5.80 -2.84 8.15
CA LEU A 136 -7.10 -2.87 7.49
C LEU A 136 -6.99 -2.33 6.05
N ASN A 137 -6.15 -1.33 5.81
CA ASN A 137 -5.86 -0.81 4.47
C ASN A 137 -5.17 -1.86 3.60
N VAL A 138 -4.22 -2.64 4.14
CA VAL A 138 -3.60 -3.76 3.40
C VAL A 138 -4.64 -4.79 3.00
N ILE A 139 -5.50 -5.24 3.92
CA ILE A 139 -6.51 -6.24 3.60
C ILE A 139 -7.50 -5.68 2.56
N VAL A 140 -8.04 -4.50 2.81
CA VAL A 140 -9.02 -3.83 1.94
C VAL A 140 -8.44 -3.59 0.55
N SER A 141 -7.29 -2.91 0.46
CA SER A 141 -6.69 -2.54 -0.81
C SER A 141 -6.21 -3.76 -1.59
N ALA A 142 -5.59 -4.75 -0.94
CA ALA A 142 -5.12 -5.94 -1.62
C ALA A 142 -6.31 -6.78 -2.13
N SER A 143 -7.35 -6.95 -1.31
CA SER A 143 -8.55 -7.66 -1.75
C SER A 143 -9.30 -6.94 -2.88
N MET A 144 -9.34 -5.60 -2.90
CA MET A 144 -9.89 -4.86 -4.04
C MET A 144 -9.12 -5.14 -5.32
N ILE A 145 -7.79 -4.96 -5.27
CA ILE A 145 -6.93 -5.13 -6.44
C ILE A 145 -7.07 -6.55 -7.00
N ASP A 146 -7.07 -7.54 -6.10
CA ASP A 146 -7.25 -8.93 -6.46
C ASP A 146 -8.65 -9.21 -7.06
N SER A 147 -9.73 -8.70 -6.47
CA SER A 147 -11.10 -8.85 -7.03
C SER A 147 -11.27 -8.20 -8.41
N ARG A 148 -10.66 -7.02 -8.63
CA ARG A 148 -10.68 -6.34 -9.94
C ARG A 148 -9.88 -7.08 -11.00
N ALA A 149 -8.82 -7.78 -10.60
CA ALA A 149 -8.05 -8.63 -11.49
C ALA A 149 -8.73 -9.99 -11.75
N LEU A 150 -9.40 -10.57 -10.74
CA LEU A 150 -10.07 -11.87 -10.79
C LEU A 150 -11.46 -11.86 -11.42
N ASN A 151 -12.12 -10.71 -11.58
CA ASN A 151 -13.37 -10.59 -12.37
C ASN A 151 -13.20 -11.02 -13.85
N CYS A 152 -12.01 -11.46 -14.27
CA CYS A 152 -11.73 -12.09 -15.56
C CYS A 152 -11.51 -13.63 -15.50
N SER A 153 -11.39 -14.25 -14.31
CA SER A 153 -11.15 -15.70 -14.16
C SER A 153 -12.35 -16.39 -13.49
N GLY A 154 -13.03 -17.27 -14.23
CA GLY A 154 -14.32 -17.87 -13.85
C GLY A 154 -14.30 -18.94 -12.74
N ASP A 155 -13.44 -18.84 -11.73
CA ASP A 155 -13.31 -19.84 -10.65
C ASP A 155 -14.12 -19.42 -9.40
N THR A 156 -15.36 -19.91 -9.28
CA THR A 156 -16.41 -19.32 -8.43
C THR A 156 -16.30 -19.60 -6.93
N ALA A 157 -15.71 -20.72 -6.52
CA ALA A 157 -15.71 -21.16 -5.12
C ALA A 157 -14.62 -20.48 -4.26
N ALA A 158 -13.41 -20.36 -4.78
CA ALA A 158 -12.32 -19.64 -4.12
C ALA A 158 -12.61 -18.13 -4.06
N ASP A 159 -13.24 -17.61 -5.12
CA ASP A 159 -13.65 -16.22 -5.24
C ASP A 159 -14.69 -15.84 -4.17
N ASN A 160 -15.67 -16.71 -3.88
CA ASN A 160 -16.67 -16.41 -2.84
C ASN A 160 -16.07 -16.29 -1.42
N SER A 161 -15.13 -17.16 -1.05
CA SER A 161 -14.44 -17.07 0.24
C SER A 161 -13.58 -15.80 0.35
N GLN A 162 -12.92 -15.43 -0.75
CA GLN A 162 -12.15 -14.18 -0.87
C GLN A 162 -13.05 -12.95 -0.70
N ARG A 163 -14.23 -12.94 -1.34
CA ARG A 163 -15.24 -11.87 -1.26
C ARG A 163 -15.84 -11.71 0.13
N ILE A 164 -16.11 -12.83 0.82
CA ILE A 164 -16.61 -12.79 2.21
C ILE A 164 -15.53 -12.21 3.14
N ALA A 165 -14.27 -12.63 2.97
CA ALA A 165 -13.16 -12.12 3.76
C ALA A 165 -12.90 -10.63 3.50
N SER A 166 -12.96 -10.18 2.25
CA SER A 166 -12.77 -8.77 1.88
C SER A 166 -13.90 -7.89 2.42
N LYS A 167 -15.16 -8.34 2.32
CA LYS A 167 -16.32 -7.66 2.90
C LYS A 167 -16.22 -7.56 4.43
N ALA A 168 -15.85 -8.65 5.10
CA ALA A 168 -15.66 -8.64 6.56
C ALA A 168 -14.51 -7.71 6.98
N ALA A 169 -13.43 -7.67 6.21
CA ALA A 169 -12.32 -6.74 6.43
C ALA A 169 -12.71 -5.28 6.18
N ALA A 170 -13.45 -4.99 5.11
CA ALA A 170 -13.98 -3.66 4.82
C ALA A 170 -14.91 -3.17 5.93
N ARG A 171 -15.80 -4.03 6.44
CA ARG A 171 -16.66 -3.71 7.60
C ARG A 171 -15.84 -3.37 8.84
N ARG A 172 -14.80 -4.16 9.14
CA ARG A 172 -13.89 -3.87 10.25
C ARG A 172 -13.13 -2.56 10.02
N ALA A 173 -12.64 -2.31 8.81
CA ALA A 173 -12.00 -1.06 8.42
C ALA A 173 -12.88 0.15 8.70
N VAL A 174 -14.15 0.07 8.30
CA VAL A 174 -15.15 1.11 8.56
C VAL A 174 -15.43 1.29 10.06
N ILE A 175 -15.56 0.19 10.83
CA ILE A 175 -15.78 0.26 12.28
C ILE A 175 -14.62 0.95 13.00
N TYR A 176 -13.39 0.62 12.62
CA TYR A 176 -12.21 1.20 13.26
C TYR A 176 -11.88 2.60 12.75
N GLN A 177 -12.24 2.92 11.49
CA GLN A 177 -11.83 4.16 10.80
C GLN A 177 -12.93 4.74 9.91
N PRO A 178 -14.07 5.14 10.50
CA PRO A 178 -15.21 5.65 9.74
C PRO A 178 -14.94 6.97 9.02
N TRP A 179 -13.82 7.65 9.31
CA TRP A 179 -13.44 8.90 8.63
C TRP A 179 -12.64 8.69 7.34
N ILE A 180 -12.17 7.46 7.04
CA ILE A 180 -11.41 7.19 5.81
C ILE A 180 -12.37 6.79 4.68
N GLN A 181 -12.53 7.67 3.70
CA GLN A 181 -13.43 7.46 2.55
C GLN A 181 -13.13 6.16 1.78
N GLU A 182 -11.86 5.80 1.64
CA GLU A 182 -11.43 4.58 0.93
C GLU A 182 -12.00 3.30 1.55
N THR A 183 -12.21 3.27 2.87
CA THR A 183 -12.77 2.10 3.56
C THR A 183 -14.26 1.93 3.27
N TRP A 184 -14.99 3.05 3.14
CA TRP A 184 -16.39 3.07 2.72
C TRP A 184 -16.57 2.70 1.26
N SER A 185 -15.73 3.24 0.37
CA SER A 185 -15.71 2.86 -1.04
C SER A 185 -15.47 1.35 -1.19
N CYS A 186 -14.57 0.77 -0.37
CA CYS A 186 -14.38 -0.68 -0.35
C CYS A 186 -15.61 -1.45 0.06
N LEU A 187 -16.29 -1.00 1.11
CA LEU A 187 -17.46 -1.70 1.60
C LEU A 187 -18.58 -1.67 0.55
N GLN A 188 -18.78 -0.51 -0.10
CA GLN A 188 -19.74 -0.36 -1.18
C GLN A 188 -19.41 -1.24 -2.39
N GLU A 189 -18.15 -1.28 -2.83
CA GLU A 189 -17.71 -2.14 -3.93
C GLU A 189 -17.88 -3.63 -3.59
N ALA A 190 -17.51 -4.04 -2.38
CA ALA A 190 -17.68 -5.41 -1.91
C ALA A 190 -19.17 -5.80 -1.78
N GLU A 191 -20.04 -4.86 -1.42
CA GLU A 191 -21.49 -5.07 -1.38
C GLU A 191 -22.12 -5.14 -2.77
N ALA A 192 -21.71 -4.26 -3.69
CA ALA A 192 -22.14 -4.30 -5.08
C ALA A 192 -21.75 -5.62 -5.76
N ALA A 193 -20.52 -6.08 -5.56
CA ALA A 193 -20.04 -7.36 -6.10
C ALA A 193 -20.79 -8.58 -5.55
N SER A 194 -21.42 -8.47 -4.38
CA SER A 194 -22.27 -9.53 -3.80
C SER A 194 -23.70 -9.56 -4.31
N LEU A 195 -24.15 -8.49 -4.98
CA LEU A 195 -25.50 -8.40 -5.57
C LEU A 195 -25.54 -8.88 -7.03
N THR A 196 -24.37 -8.94 -7.69
CA THR A 196 -24.23 -9.33 -9.10
C THR A 196 -23.92 -10.81 -9.31
N SER A 197 -23.80 -11.61 -8.24
CA SER A 197 -23.61 -13.08 -8.28
C SER A 197 -24.88 -13.81 -7.91
#